data_AF-A0A4Q5SXI5-F1
#
_entry.id   AF-A0A4Q5SXI5-F1
#
_cell.length_a   1.000
_cell.length_b   1.000
_cell.length_c   1.000
_cell.angle_alpha   90.00
_cell.angle_beta   90.00
_cell.angle_gamma   90.00
#
_symmetry.space_group_name_H-M   'P 1'
#
loop_
_entity.id
_entity.type
_entity.pdbx_description
1 polymer ?
#
loop_
_entity_poly.entity_id
_entity_poly.type
_entity_poly.pdbx_seq_one_letter_code
_entity_poly.pdbx_strand_id
1 'polypeptide(L)'
;MSLNASPYILYSDGAGNIFEDTSLYVVGRSGWDAMPVPQDEWIELPEGGQLYELPGRRGIGIDVATGEMRLCDKGWAVAAFVPPAHTSFYIAAYETGPDAPTLPLFCYVAVGWHNEKFYVPAVRIEQDIRQESAGFDDTRVHSGVNEIIKAYPHNRLVAHLANNCALTYHCPAARNYFLGRWECPIPSSPACNANCIGCISFQPEDETIVSPQDRLLFKPTAEEIVEYTVPHLESAPYPIVSFGQGCEGEPLLMWETIREAIVEIRKHTKRGSININTNGSKPAAVRALCEAGLDSIRVSTNSARREIYMPYYRPNNYDFTDIVESLKVVTEFGGWTSINYFVFPGMTDSIAEYEALRQLIRDTGLKMIQWRSFNIDPDWYLGKIGVGDTGECMGMKQMLELLREEFPHLKYGYFNPPMERIKGDYQQDFAHR
;
A
#
# COMPACT_ATOMS: atom_id res chain seq x y z
N MET A 1 13.14 16.72 13.68
CA MET A 1 13.53 18.12 13.93
C MET A 1 12.52 18.98 13.20
N SER A 2 11.97 20.03 13.82
CA SER A 2 11.11 20.97 13.11
C SER A 2 11.95 21.75 12.10
N LEU A 3 11.42 22.00 10.90
CA LEU A 3 12.03 22.96 9.99
C LEU A 3 11.90 24.38 10.58
N ASN A 4 12.88 25.24 10.28
CA ASN A 4 12.87 26.64 10.74
C ASN A 4 12.03 27.55 9.82
N ALA A 5 11.71 27.07 8.62
CA ALA A 5 10.86 27.73 7.63
C ALA A 5 10.18 26.66 6.77
N SER A 6 9.04 27.00 6.16
CA SER A 6 8.40 26.12 5.19
C SER A 6 9.30 25.93 3.96
N PRO A 7 9.34 24.73 3.35
CA PRO A 7 10.05 24.52 2.10
C PRO A 7 9.47 25.36 0.94
N TYR A 8 10.28 25.61 -0.09
CA TYR A 8 9.81 26.24 -1.32
C TYR A 8 9.08 25.24 -2.21
N ILE A 9 8.09 25.73 -2.96
CA ILE A 9 7.39 24.92 -3.95
C ILE A 9 8.33 24.54 -5.09
N LEU A 10 8.13 23.35 -5.64
CA LEU A 10 8.82 22.86 -6.83
C LEU A 10 7.94 23.00 -8.07
N TYR A 11 8.58 23.25 -9.21
CA TYR A 11 7.94 23.20 -10.51
C TYR A 11 8.81 22.47 -11.54
N SER A 12 8.16 21.82 -12.51
CA SER A 12 8.82 21.19 -13.65
C SER A 12 8.69 22.05 -14.90
N ASP A 13 9.73 22.07 -15.74
CA ASP A 13 9.74 22.80 -17.01
C ASP A 13 9.10 22.03 -18.18
N GLY A 14 8.62 20.80 -17.97
CA GLY A 14 8.11 19.94 -19.05
C GLY A 14 9.19 19.21 -19.84
N ALA A 15 10.47 19.45 -19.56
CA ALA A 15 11.63 18.84 -20.21
C ALA A 15 12.39 17.89 -19.27
N GLY A 16 11.81 17.57 -18.11
CA GLY A 16 12.39 16.68 -17.11
C GLY A 16 13.29 17.37 -16.08
N ASN A 17 13.35 18.70 -16.07
CA ASN A 17 14.07 19.45 -15.04
C ASN A 17 13.10 19.99 -13.99
N ILE A 18 13.51 19.94 -12.73
CA ILE A 18 12.75 20.41 -11.58
C ILE A 18 13.52 21.55 -10.91
N PHE A 19 12.81 22.62 -10.58
CA PHE A 19 13.34 23.83 -9.95
C PHE A 19 12.47 24.24 -8.78
N GLU A 20 13.04 24.97 -7.83
CA GLU A 20 12.29 25.65 -6.78
C GLU A 20 11.82 27.05 -7.22
N ASP A 21 10.61 27.43 -6.79
CA ASP A 21 10.18 28.83 -6.82
C ASP A 21 10.34 29.46 -5.44
N THR A 22 11.42 30.23 -5.25
CA THR A 22 11.72 30.90 -3.98
C THR A 22 10.74 32.02 -3.61
N SER A 23 9.80 32.37 -4.49
CA SER A 23 8.72 33.31 -4.19
C SER A 23 7.50 32.64 -3.53
N LEU A 24 7.47 31.31 -3.44
CA LEU A 24 6.34 30.52 -2.96
C LEU A 24 6.77 29.43 -1.97
N TYR A 25 6.13 29.40 -0.80
CA TYR A 25 6.19 28.24 0.07
C TYR A 25 5.24 27.15 -0.41
N VAL A 26 5.69 25.90 -0.33
CA VAL A 26 4.87 24.74 -0.66
C VAL A 26 3.73 24.57 0.36
N VAL A 27 2.57 24.14 -0.12
CA VAL A 27 1.43 23.75 0.71
C VAL A 27 1.03 22.30 0.43
N GLY A 28 0.27 21.73 1.34
CA GLY A 28 -0.32 20.40 1.21
C GLY A 28 -1.77 20.50 0.76
N ARG A 29 -2.30 19.39 0.27
CA ARG A 29 -3.71 19.22 -0.05
C ARG A 29 -4.35 18.13 0.81
N SER A 30 -5.52 18.43 1.34
CA SER A 30 -6.41 17.51 2.04
C SER A 30 -7.76 17.51 1.35
N GLY A 31 -8.14 16.40 0.72
CA GLY A 31 -9.39 16.32 -0.03
C GLY A 31 -9.35 17.25 -1.25
N TRP A 32 -10.18 18.30 -1.23
CA TRP A 32 -10.19 19.34 -2.26
C TRP A 32 -9.42 20.60 -1.85
N ASP A 33 -9.06 20.74 -0.58
CA ASP A 33 -8.56 22.00 -0.02
C ASP A 33 -7.03 22.03 0.05
N ALA A 34 -6.45 23.15 -0.38
CA ALA A 34 -5.03 23.45 -0.20
C ALA A 34 -4.83 24.17 1.15
N MET A 35 -3.81 23.78 1.90
CA MET A 35 -3.55 24.32 3.23
C MET A 35 -2.07 24.29 3.63
N PRO A 36 -1.62 25.21 4.49
CA PRO A 36 -0.26 25.19 5.02
C PRO A 36 0.04 23.85 5.72
N VAL A 37 1.26 23.33 5.52
CA VAL A 37 1.76 22.16 6.23
C VAL A 37 2.52 22.60 7.48
N PRO A 38 2.22 22.05 8.67
CA PRO A 38 2.98 22.33 9.89
C PRO A 38 4.48 22.02 9.76
N GLN A 39 5.33 22.86 10.36
CA GLN A 39 6.79 22.74 10.22
C GLN A 39 7.39 21.46 10.83
N ASP A 40 6.67 20.83 11.76
CA ASP A 40 7.07 19.61 12.46
C ASP A 40 6.54 18.33 11.80
N GLU A 41 5.91 18.44 10.63
CA GLU A 41 5.39 17.32 9.85
C GLU A 41 6.26 16.96 8.64
N TRP A 42 7.29 17.76 8.35
CA TRP A 42 8.22 17.51 7.27
C TRP A 42 9.32 16.52 7.67
N ILE A 43 9.56 15.54 6.81
CA ILE A 43 10.76 14.70 6.84
C ILE A 43 11.52 14.85 5.52
N GLU A 44 12.83 14.64 5.55
CA GLU A 44 13.61 14.52 4.31
C GLU A 44 13.03 13.37 3.47
N LEU A 45 12.90 13.58 2.16
CA LEU A 45 12.41 12.56 1.23
C LEU A 45 13.23 11.27 1.44
N PRO A 46 12.60 10.15 1.87
CA PRO A 46 13.35 8.95 2.18
C PRO A 46 14.07 8.38 0.95
N GLU A 47 15.16 7.66 1.19
CA GLU A 47 15.92 6.97 0.14
C GLU A 47 15.03 6.06 -0.70
N GLY A 48 15.17 6.13 -2.03
CA GLY A 48 14.30 5.45 -2.99
C GLY A 48 13.05 6.25 -3.38
N GLY A 49 12.85 7.43 -2.77
CA GLY A 49 11.82 8.39 -3.20
C GLY A 49 12.11 8.95 -4.59
N GLN A 50 11.05 9.34 -5.29
CA GLN A 50 11.12 9.89 -6.64
C GLN A 50 10.25 11.13 -6.75
N LEU A 51 10.55 12.00 -7.71
CA LEU A 51 9.73 13.15 -8.05
C LEU A 51 8.97 12.89 -9.34
N TYR A 52 7.74 13.41 -9.40
CA TYR A 52 6.86 13.31 -10.55
C TYR A 52 6.43 14.70 -10.99
N GLU A 53 6.60 14.98 -12.28
CA GLU A 53 5.86 16.05 -12.94
C GLU A 53 4.38 15.68 -12.99
N LEU A 54 3.51 16.68 -12.82
CA LEU A 54 2.06 16.58 -12.98
C LEU A 54 1.62 17.39 -14.21
N PRO A 55 1.62 16.80 -15.43
CA PRO A 55 1.30 17.54 -16.65
C PRO A 55 -0.08 18.19 -16.59
N GLY A 56 -0.16 19.43 -17.09
CA GLY A 56 -1.40 20.21 -17.15
C GLY A 56 -1.90 20.72 -15.79
N ARG A 57 -1.13 20.56 -14.71
CA ARG A 57 -1.48 21.02 -13.35
C ARG A 57 -0.51 22.09 -12.87
N ARG A 58 -1.03 23.19 -12.33
CA ARG A 58 -0.21 24.28 -11.74
C ARG A 58 -0.18 24.14 -10.23
N GLY A 59 1.02 24.19 -9.64
CA GLY A 59 1.17 24.07 -8.19
C GLY A 59 0.54 25.25 -7.46
N ILE A 60 -0.09 25.01 -6.31
CA ILE A 60 -0.56 26.07 -5.40
C ILE A 60 0.51 26.29 -4.34
N GLY A 61 0.81 27.54 -4.02
CA GLY A 61 1.75 27.90 -2.96
C GLY A 61 1.33 29.17 -2.21
N ILE A 62 2.00 29.44 -1.10
CA ILE A 62 1.83 30.68 -0.32
C ILE A 62 2.94 31.66 -0.71
N ASP A 63 2.56 32.86 -1.14
CA ASP A 63 3.52 33.91 -1.49
C ASP A 63 4.35 34.33 -0.27
N VAL A 64 5.67 34.33 -0.42
CA VAL A 64 6.61 34.63 0.67
C VAL A 64 6.50 36.08 1.14
N ALA A 65 6.11 37.01 0.27
CA ALA A 65 6.00 38.43 0.60
C ALA A 65 4.61 38.80 1.14
N THR A 66 3.53 38.28 0.54
CA THR A 66 2.16 38.67 0.90
C THR A 66 1.48 37.72 1.88
N GLY A 67 1.90 36.44 1.92
CA GLY A 67 1.24 35.39 2.68
C GLY A 67 -0.05 34.86 2.05
N GLU A 68 -0.40 35.30 0.83
CA GLU A 68 -1.60 34.85 0.12
C GLU A 68 -1.33 33.59 -0.71
N MET A 69 -2.36 32.74 -0.88
CA MET A 69 -2.27 31.60 -1.77
C MET A 69 -2.36 32.04 -3.24
N ARG A 70 -1.48 31.52 -4.09
CA ARG A 70 -1.55 31.70 -5.54
C ARG A 70 -0.95 30.53 -6.29
N LEU A 71 -1.19 30.49 -7.60
CA LEU A 71 -0.58 29.52 -8.50
C LEU A 71 0.89 29.82 -8.75
N CYS A 72 1.66 28.75 -8.95
CA CYS A 72 3.00 28.80 -9.53
C CYS A 72 2.87 28.83 -11.05
N ASP A 73 3.18 29.98 -11.65
CA ASP A 73 3.06 30.18 -13.10
C ASP A 73 4.34 29.83 -13.88
N LYS A 74 5.36 29.28 -13.20
CA LYS A 74 6.67 28.97 -13.81
C LYS A 74 6.70 27.62 -14.54
N GLY A 75 5.77 26.72 -14.26
CA GLY A 75 5.75 25.38 -14.84
C GLY A 75 4.71 24.46 -14.22
N TRP A 76 4.89 23.15 -14.42
CA TRP A 76 3.98 22.13 -13.90
C TRP A 76 4.23 21.82 -12.44
N ALA A 77 3.17 21.46 -11.72
CA ALA A 77 3.25 20.99 -10.34
C ALA A 77 4.13 19.74 -10.24
N VAL A 78 4.79 19.59 -9.10
CA VAL A 78 5.63 18.44 -8.77
C VAL A 78 5.07 17.75 -7.54
N ALA A 79 5.02 16.42 -7.60
CA ALA A 79 4.71 15.56 -6.47
C ALA A 79 5.87 14.62 -6.16
N ALA A 80 5.82 13.95 -5.02
CA ALA A 80 6.77 12.89 -4.68
C ALA A 80 6.09 11.53 -4.51
N PHE A 81 6.81 10.49 -4.92
CA PHE A 81 6.64 9.14 -4.41
C PHE A 81 7.42 8.98 -3.12
N VAL A 82 6.70 8.59 -2.08
CA VAL A 82 7.30 8.26 -0.79
C VAL A 82 7.41 6.73 -0.69
N PRO A 83 8.62 6.18 -0.43
CA PRO A 83 8.83 4.75 -0.36
C PRO A 83 7.96 4.04 0.70
N PRO A 84 7.71 2.73 0.53
CA PRO A 84 7.11 1.90 1.57
C PRO A 84 7.73 2.12 2.96
N ALA A 85 6.96 1.81 4.00
CA ALA A 85 7.26 2.10 5.41
C ALA A 85 6.99 3.54 5.88
N HIS A 86 6.51 4.42 4.99
CA HIS A 86 6.12 5.78 5.34
C HIS A 86 4.67 6.05 4.94
N THR A 87 3.98 6.86 5.76
CA THR A 87 2.61 7.29 5.53
C THR A 87 2.60 8.80 5.33
N SER A 88 1.98 9.24 4.24
CA SER A 88 1.92 10.64 3.85
C SER A 88 0.78 11.37 4.56
N PHE A 89 1.00 12.63 4.91
CA PHE A 89 -0.01 13.48 5.56
C PHE A 89 -0.73 14.42 4.60
N TYR A 90 -0.14 14.73 3.45
CA TYR A 90 -0.76 15.61 2.45
C TYR A 90 -0.47 15.16 1.02
N ILE A 91 -1.42 15.46 0.14
CA ILE A 91 -1.31 15.33 -1.31
C ILE A 91 -0.66 16.61 -1.87
N ALA A 92 -0.03 16.55 -3.04
CA ALA A 92 0.42 17.74 -3.74
C ALA A 92 -0.76 18.68 -4.05
N ALA A 93 -0.60 19.97 -3.74
CA ALA A 93 -1.62 20.98 -4.02
C ALA A 93 -1.44 21.57 -5.41
N TYR A 94 -2.49 21.49 -6.23
CA TYR A 94 -2.47 22.00 -7.60
C TYR A 94 -3.87 22.39 -8.06
N GLU A 95 -3.91 23.23 -9.10
CA GLU A 95 -5.09 23.45 -9.94
C GLU A 95 -4.94 22.64 -11.23
N THR A 96 -5.98 21.87 -11.57
CA THR A 96 -6.03 21.02 -12.76
C THR A 96 -6.56 21.80 -13.96
N GLY A 97 -5.76 21.88 -15.02
CA GLY A 97 -6.17 22.48 -16.28
C GLY A 97 -7.18 21.62 -17.06
N PRO A 98 -7.93 22.22 -18.00
CA PRO A 98 -9.01 21.53 -18.73
C PRO A 98 -8.55 20.32 -19.56
N ASP A 99 -7.31 20.35 -20.05
CA ASP A 99 -6.73 19.30 -20.90
C ASP A 99 -5.75 18.39 -20.13
N ALA A 100 -5.72 18.48 -18.80
CA ALA A 100 -4.80 17.69 -17.99
C ALA A 100 -5.16 16.19 -18.04
N PRO A 101 -4.19 15.29 -18.29
CA PRO A 101 -4.47 13.86 -18.33
C PRO A 101 -4.76 13.32 -16.93
N THR A 102 -5.47 12.20 -16.85
CA THR A 102 -5.55 11.40 -15.62
C THR A 102 -4.16 10.89 -15.27
N LEU A 103 -3.77 11.08 -14.02
CA LEU A 103 -2.46 10.64 -13.54
C LEU A 103 -2.43 9.10 -13.40
N PRO A 104 -1.27 8.45 -13.65
CA PRO A 104 -1.08 7.03 -13.42
C PRO A 104 -1.34 6.58 -11.97
N LEU A 105 -1.32 5.27 -11.70
CA LEU A 105 -1.54 4.72 -10.36
C LEU A 105 -0.28 4.83 -9.48
N PHE A 106 0.09 6.05 -9.10
CA PHE A 106 1.14 6.38 -8.13
C PHE A 106 0.59 7.23 -6.98
N CYS A 107 1.36 7.37 -5.90
CA CYS A 107 1.04 8.35 -4.87
C CYS A 107 1.61 9.72 -5.25
N TYR A 108 0.84 10.77 -4.95
CA TYR A 108 1.13 12.15 -5.34
C TYR A 108 1.27 13.05 -4.11
N VAL A 109 2.35 12.85 -3.37
CA VAL A 109 2.58 13.52 -2.08
C VAL A 109 3.13 14.92 -2.28
N ALA A 110 2.75 15.86 -1.42
CA ALA A 110 3.34 17.21 -1.43
C ALA A 110 4.86 17.13 -1.21
N VAL A 111 5.62 17.93 -1.95
CA VAL A 111 7.07 17.96 -1.86
C VAL A 111 7.60 19.36 -2.03
N GLY A 112 8.56 19.74 -1.21
CA GLY A 112 9.22 21.03 -1.31
C GLY A 112 10.73 20.93 -1.14
N TRP A 113 11.40 22.03 -1.47
CA TRP A 113 12.85 22.15 -1.44
C TRP A 113 13.30 23.09 -0.34
N HIS A 114 14.27 22.66 0.46
CA HIS A 114 14.86 23.48 1.50
C HIS A 114 16.30 23.04 1.78
N ASN A 115 17.25 23.98 1.79
CA ASN A 115 18.67 23.72 2.11
C ASN A 115 19.25 22.48 1.40
N GLU A 116 19.18 22.47 0.07
CA GLU A 116 19.73 21.41 -0.80
C GLU A 116 19.08 20.02 -0.66
N LYS A 117 17.89 19.96 -0.05
CA LYS A 117 17.17 18.71 0.21
C LYS A 117 15.69 18.80 -0.13
N PHE A 118 15.13 17.66 -0.51
CA PHE A 118 13.70 17.48 -0.69
C PHE A 118 13.06 17.08 0.63
N TYR A 119 11.90 17.66 0.92
CA TYR A 119 11.09 17.34 2.10
C TYR A 119 9.67 16.97 1.69
N VAL A 120 9.10 16.01 2.39
CA VAL A 120 7.72 15.54 2.23
C VAL A 120 7.03 15.51 3.60
N PRO A 121 5.70 15.77 3.68
CA PRO A 121 4.99 15.66 4.93
C PRO A 121 4.55 14.22 5.15
N ALA A 122 5.31 13.50 5.95
CA ALA A 122 5.12 12.07 6.16
C ALA A 122 5.72 11.61 7.49
N VAL A 123 5.31 10.43 7.92
CA VAL A 123 5.89 9.74 9.08
C VAL A 123 6.35 8.34 8.69
N ARG A 124 7.49 7.91 9.22
CA ARG A 124 7.88 6.49 9.15
C ARG A 124 7.00 5.68 10.08
N ILE A 125 6.18 4.81 9.51
CA ILE A 125 5.20 3.99 10.21
C ILE A 125 5.69 2.57 10.51
N GLU A 126 6.70 2.12 9.77
CA GLU A 126 7.24 0.76 9.85
C GLU A 126 8.76 0.80 9.95
N GLN A 127 9.32 -0.06 10.81
CA GLN A 127 10.76 -0.12 11.04
C GLN A 127 11.42 -1.28 10.31
N ASP A 128 10.65 -2.30 9.94
CA ASP A 128 11.13 -3.45 9.19
C ASP A 128 11.71 -3.03 7.82
N ILE A 129 12.97 -3.38 7.59
CA ILE A 129 13.71 -2.94 6.41
C ILE A 129 13.43 -3.77 5.15
N ARG A 130 12.51 -4.74 5.19
CA ARG A 130 12.43 -5.80 4.18
C ARG A 130 12.16 -5.32 2.75
N GLN A 131 11.60 -4.14 2.56
CA GLN A 131 11.34 -3.56 1.25
C GLN A 131 12.17 -2.28 1.00
N GLU A 132 13.17 -1.98 1.83
CA GLU A 132 14.08 -0.86 1.59
C GLU A 132 14.95 -1.12 0.35
N SER A 133 15.05 -0.12 -0.52
CA SER A 133 15.78 -0.19 -1.80
C SER A 133 17.24 -0.63 -1.62
N ALA A 134 17.91 -0.11 -0.58
CA ALA A 134 19.30 -0.45 -0.24
C ALA A 134 19.53 -1.95 0.01
N GLY A 135 18.48 -2.70 0.36
CA GLY A 135 18.57 -4.14 0.59
C GLY A 135 18.65 -4.99 -0.68
N PHE A 136 18.47 -4.39 -1.87
CA PHE A 136 18.31 -5.13 -3.12
C PHE A 136 19.49 -4.91 -4.09
N ASP A 137 20.45 -5.82 -4.04
CA ASP A 137 21.53 -5.91 -5.03
C ASP A 137 21.04 -6.65 -6.28
N ASP A 138 21.07 -5.97 -7.44
CA ASP A 138 20.59 -6.53 -8.71
C ASP A 138 21.36 -7.79 -9.12
N THR A 139 22.67 -7.85 -8.91
CA THR A 139 23.49 -9.00 -9.29
C THR A 139 23.07 -10.24 -8.49
N ARG A 140 22.89 -10.08 -7.17
CA ARG A 140 22.44 -11.15 -6.28
C ARG A 140 21.03 -11.61 -6.61
N VAL A 141 20.12 -10.69 -6.95
CA VAL A 141 18.76 -11.03 -7.36
C VAL A 141 18.77 -11.87 -8.64
N HIS A 142 19.52 -11.44 -9.68
CA HIS A 142 19.62 -12.22 -10.92
C HIS A 142 20.26 -13.60 -10.69
N SER A 143 21.28 -13.68 -9.84
CA SER A 143 21.89 -14.96 -9.47
C SER A 143 20.88 -15.89 -8.77
N GLY A 144 20.14 -15.37 -7.79
CA GLY A 144 19.12 -16.13 -7.07
C GLY A 144 17.96 -16.59 -7.97
N VAL A 145 17.52 -15.73 -8.91
CA VAL A 145 16.55 -16.11 -9.94
C VAL A 145 17.06 -17.30 -10.76
N ASN A 146 18.30 -17.23 -11.24
CA ASN A 146 18.89 -18.30 -12.05
C ASN A 146 19.04 -19.62 -11.28
N GLU A 147 19.36 -19.57 -9.99
CA GLU A 147 19.46 -20.74 -9.13
C GLU A 147 18.09 -21.40 -8.91
N ILE A 148 17.10 -20.61 -8.51
CA ILE A 148 15.76 -21.09 -8.16
C ILE A 148 15.00 -21.59 -9.40
N ILE A 149 15.10 -20.93 -10.57
CA ILE A 149 14.51 -21.45 -11.81
C ILE A 149 15.09 -22.83 -12.17
N LYS A 150 16.39 -23.05 -11.97
CA LYS A 150 17.02 -24.35 -12.23
C LYS A 150 16.56 -25.42 -11.24
N ALA A 151 16.28 -25.05 -10.00
CA ALA A 151 15.75 -25.96 -8.98
C ALA A 151 14.30 -26.36 -9.28
N TYR A 152 13.50 -25.45 -9.85
CA TYR A 152 12.07 -25.66 -10.13
C TYR A 152 11.70 -25.41 -11.61
N PRO A 153 12.28 -26.16 -12.56
CA PRO A 153 12.18 -25.87 -13.99
C PRO A 153 10.76 -26.04 -14.58
N HIS A 154 9.87 -26.71 -13.85
CA HIS A 154 8.49 -26.98 -14.28
C HIS A 154 7.44 -26.21 -13.46
N ASN A 155 7.86 -25.43 -12.46
CA ASN A 155 6.95 -24.69 -11.61
C ASN A 155 6.57 -23.35 -12.24
N ARG A 156 5.31 -23.20 -12.64
CA ARG A 156 4.84 -22.00 -13.35
C ARG A 156 4.80 -20.77 -12.43
N LEU A 157 4.57 -20.96 -11.13
CA LEU A 157 4.61 -19.87 -10.15
C LEU A 157 6.03 -19.33 -10.01
N VAL A 158 7.03 -20.20 -9.86
CA VAL A 158 8.43 -19.77 -9.79
C VAL A 158 8.84 -19.02 -11.06
N ALA A 159 8.46 -19.51 -12.24
CA ALA A 159 8.72 -18.82 -13.50
C ALA A 159 8.02 -17.44 -13.56
N HIS A 160 6.77 -17.33 -13.11
CA HIS A 160 6.04 -16.06 -13.05
C HIS A 160 6.68 -15.08 -12.04
N LEU A 161 7.04 -15.55 -10.85
CA LEU A 161 7.71 -14.74 -9.83
C LEU A 161 9.05 -14.22 -10.33
N ALA A 162 9.82 -15.02 -11.07
CA ALA A 162 11.08 -14.59 -11.65
C ALA A 162 10.88 -13.56 -12.75
N ASN A 163 10.19 -13.95 -13.82
CA ASN A 163 10.17 -13.19 -15.06
C ASN A 163 9.32 -11.92 -14.95
N ASN A 164 8.14 -12.04 -14.35
CA ASN A 164 7.19 -10.92 -14.26
C ASN A 164 7.47 -10.11 -12.99
N CYS A 165 7.52 -10.77 -11.82
CA CYS A 165 7.55 -10.03 -10.57
C CYS A 165 8.92 -9.47 -10.21
N ALA A 166 9.96 -10.31 -10.12
CA ALA A 166 11.26 -9.90 -9.62
C ALA A 166 12.08 -9.12 -10.65
N LEU A 167 12.09 -9.56 -11.91
CA LEU A 167 12.93 -8.98 -12.97
C LEU A 167 12.24 -7.87 -13.77
N THR A 168 10.91 -7.90 -13.91
CA THR A 168 10.18 -6.89 -14.69
C THR A 168 9.55 -5.83 -13.79
N TYR A 169 8.71 -6.23 -12.84
CA TYR A 169 8.03 -5.27 -11.94
C TYR A 169 8.89 -4.83 -10.75
N HIS A 170 10.08 -5.43 -10.57
CA HIS A 170 10.95 -5.23 -9.41
C HIS A 170 10.24 -5.40 -8.05
N CYS A 171 9.25 -6.29 -7.98
CA CYS A 171 8.43 -6.54 -6.80
C CYS A 171 9.31 -6.93 -5.59
N PRO A 172 9.31 -6.15 -4.49
CA PRO A 172 10.17 -6.42 -3.33
C PRO A 172 9.99 -7.80 -2.73
N ALA A 173 8.75 -8.30 -2.64
CA ALA A 173 8.46 -9.64 -2.10
C ALA A 173 9.06 -10.74 -2.99
N ALA A 174 8.91 -10.64 -4.31
CA ALA A 174 9.48 -11.62 -5.23
C ALA A 174 11.03 -11.59 -5.18
N ARG A 175 11.63 -10.39 -5.15
CA ARG A 175 13.08 -10.24 -5.00
C ARG A 175 13.58 -10.81 -3.68
N ASN A 176 12.84 -10.65 -2.59
CA ASN A 176 13.18 -11.23 -1.29
C ASN A 176 13.15 -12.76 -1.30
N TYR A 177 12.16 -13.36 -1.96
CA TYR A 177 12.14 -14.81 -2.19
C TYR A 177 13.40 -15.30 -2.91
N PHE A 178 13.80 -14.66 -4.02
CA PHE A 178 15.04 -15.04 -4.74
C PHE A 178 16.33 -14.71 -3.97
N LEU A 179 16.25 -13.89 -2.91
CA LEU A 179 17.34 -13.64 -1.97
C LEU A 179 17.28 -14.57 -0.73
N GLY A 180 16.32 -15.50 -0.67
CA GLY A 180 16.17 -16.47 0.41
C GLY A 180 15.75 -15.88 1.76
N ARG A 181 14.97 -14.80 1.76
CA ARG A 181 14.62 -14.07 2.99
C ARG A 181 13.16 -13.61 3.08
N TRP A 182 12.65 -13.52 4.30
CA TRP A 182 11.42 -12.82 4.68
C TRP A 182 10.15 -13.31 3.96
N GLU A 183 9.45 -12.42 3.25
CA GLU A 183 8.15 -12.68 2.63
C GLU A 183 8.28 -13.25 1.22
N CYS A 184 7.69 -14.42 1.01
CA CYS A 184 7.56 -15.11 -0.26
C CYS A 184 6.12 -14.96 -0.80
N PRO A 185 5.93 -14.35 -1.98
CA PRO A 185 4.61 -14.11 -2.55
C PRO A 185 4.05 -15.34 -3.27
N ILE A 186 2.75 -15.62 -3.09
CA ILE A 186 2.01 -16.69 -3.77
C ILE A 186 0.85 -16.08 -4.58
N PRO A 187 1.04 -15.76 -5.88
CA PRO A 187 -0.06 -15.38 -6.75
C PRO A 187 -0.94 -16.60 -7.05
N SER A 188 -2.25 -16.49 -6.85
CA SER A 188 -3.16 -17.65 -6.86
C SER A 188 -4.35 -17.51 -7.81
N SER A 189 -4.82 -16.29 -8.07
CA SER A 189 -6.13 -16.05 -8.66
C SER A 189 -6.08 -15.27 -9.97
N PRO A 190 -6.46 -15.86 -11.11
CA PRO A 190 -6.57 -15.12 -12.37
C PRO A 190 -7.85 -14.28 -12.48
N ALA A 191 -8.72 -14.28 -11.46
CA ALA A 191 -10.02 -13.62 -11.50
C ALA A 191 -10.25 -12.75 -10.25
N CYS A 192 -11.06 -11.70 -10.38
CA CYS A 192 -11.45 -10.84 -9.27
C CYS A 192 -12.98 -10.71 -9.24
N ASN A 193 -13.54 -10.54 -8.05
CA ASN A 193 -14.96 -10.22 -7.85
C ASN A 193 -15.18 -8.74 -7.48
N ALA A 194 -14.20 -7.88 -7.73
CA ALA A 194 -14.27 -6.43 -7.53
C ALA A 194 -13.80 -5.72 -8.81
N ASN A 195 -14.46 -4.63 -9.16
CA ASN A 195 -14.11 -3.79 -10.31
C ASN A 195 -13.54 -2.46 -9.82
N CYS A 196 -12.47 -2.52 -9.01
CA CYS A 196 -11.90 -1.36 -8.35
C CYS A 196 -11.53 -0.27 -9.36
N ILE A 197 -11.87 0.99 -9.07
CA ILE A 197 -11.52 2.15 -9.91
C ILE A 197 -10.01 2.13 -10.23
N GLY A 198 -9.16 2.05 -9.21
CA GLY A 198 -7.70 2.01 -9.35
C GLY A 198 -7.11 0.60 -9.32
N CYS A 199 -7.72 -0.40 -9.98
CA CYS A 199 -7.17 -1.76 -9.97
C CYS A 199 -5.78 -1.81 -10.62
N ILE A 200 -4.81 -2.34 -9.88
CA ILE A 200 -3.39 -2.34 -10.28
C ILE A 200 -3.00 -3.51 -11.19
N SER A 201 -3.90 -4.47 -11.40
CA SER A 201 -3.66 -5.67 -12.21
C SER A 201 -4.51 -5.72 -13.48
N PHE A 202 -5.46 -4.79 -13.62
CA PHE A 202 -6.47 -4.80 -14.68
C PHE A 202 -7.15 -3.43 -14.74
N GLN A 203 -7.10 -2.76 -15.89
CA GLN A 203 -7.91 -1.59 -16.18
C GLN A 203 -8.82 -1.88 -17.38
N PRO A 204 -10.10 -1.44 -17.35
CA PRO A 204 -10.98 -1.54 -18.52
C PRO A 204 -10.39 -0.84 -19.75
N GLU A 205 -10.67 -1.35 -20.96
CA GLU A 205 -10.15 -0.80 -22.22
C GLU A 205 -10.62 0.64 -22.50
N ASP A 206 -11.74 1.05 -21.90
CA ASP A 206 -12.33 2.38 -22.04
C ASP A 206 -11.75 3.41 -21.05
N GLU A 207 -10.94 2.99 -20.07
CA GLU A 207 -10.22 3.90 -19.18
C GLU A 207 -8.86 4.29 -19.79
N THR A 208 -8.40 5.51 -19.52
CA THR A 208 -7.16 6.06 -20.08
C THR A 208 -5.90 5.65 -19.32
N ILE A 209 -6.07 5.06 -18.13
CA ILE A 209 -4.98 4.62 -17.27
C ILE A 209 -4.64 3.15 -17.51
N VAL A 210 -3.36 2.81 -17.35
CA VAL A 210 -2.86 1.44 -17.52
C VAL A 210 -2.53 0.86 -16.16
N SER A 211 -2.86 -0.42 -15.96
CA SER A 211 -2.44 -1.16 -14.76
C SER A 211 -0.92 -1.35 -14.74
N PRO A 212 -0.24 -1.09 -13.61
CA PRO A 212 1.21 -1.26 -13.50
C PRO A 212 1.66 -2.73 -13.56
N GLN A 213 0.75 -3.68 -13.40
CA GLN A 213 1.03 -5.12 -13.42
C GLN A 213 -0.04 -5.84 -14.24
N ASP A 214 0.31 -7.01 -14.78
CA ASP A 214 -0.63 -7.88 -15.48
C ASP A 214 -1.18 -8.95 -14.54
N ARG A 215 -2.47 -9.25 -14.70
CA ARG A 215 -3.12 -10.33 -13.95
C ARG A 215 -2.59 -11.70 -14.36
N LEU A 216 -2.35 -12.55 -13.36
CA LEU A 216 -2.02 -13.96 -13.52
C LEU A 216 -2.98 -14.64 -14.49
N LEU A 217 -2.45 -15.44 -15.42
CA LEU A 217 -3.23 -16.04 -16.52
C LEU A 217 -3.58 -17.51 -16.29
N PHE A 218 -3.20 -18.08 -15.15
CA PHE A 218 -3.43 -19.49 -14.85
C PHE A 218 -3.86 -19.67 -13.40
N LYS A 219 -4.46 -20.83 -13.12
CA LYS A 219 -4.73 -21.30 -11.75
C LYS A 219 -3.58 -22.24 -11.36
N PRO A 220 -2.80 -21.95 -10.31
CA PRO A 220 -1.79 -22.87 -9.82
C PRO A 220 -2.45 -24.07 -9.15
N THR A 221 -1.71 -25.17 -9.02
CA THR A 221 -2.10 -26.30 -8.16
C THR A 221 -1.54 -26.14 -6.75
N ALA A 222 -2.08 -26.91 -5.78
CA ALA A 222 -1.55 -26.93 -4.43
C ALA A 222 -0.09 -27.43 -4.40
N GLU A 223 0.26 -28.39 -5.25
CA GLU A 223 1.62 -28.92 -5.39
C GLU A 223 2.61 -27.86 -5.87
N GLU A 224 2.23 -27.07 -6.90
CA GLU A 224 3.06 -25.95 -7.37
C GLU A 224 3.31 -24.92 -6.26
N ILE A 225 2.32 -24.69 -5.37
CA ILE A 225 2.48 -23.78 -4.23
C ILE A 225 3.42 -24.38 -3.19
N VAL A 226 3.19 -25.64 -2.78
CA VAL A 226 3.93 -26.32 -1.72
C VAL A 226 5.42 -26.47 -2.07
N GLU A 227 5.71 -26.79 -3.34
CA GLU A 227 7.04 -27.15 -3.84
C GLU A 227 8.14 -26.13 -3.49
N TYR A 228 7.83 -24.83 -3.57
CA TYR A 228 8.79 -23.76 -3.26
C TYR A 228 8.54 -23.06 -1.92
N THR A 229 7.30 -23.10 -1.41
CA THR A 229 6.96 -22.41 -0.16
C THR A 229 7.45 -23.15 1.09
N VAL A 230 7.41 -24.48 1.10
CA VAL A 230 7.92 -25.27 2.23
C VAL A 230 9.43 -25.06 2.43
N PRO A 231 10.29 -25.20 1.40
CA PRO A 231 11.72 -24.90 1.54
C PRO A 231 11.99 -23.46 1.99
N HIS A 232 11.22 -22.49 1.50
CA HIS A 232 11.34 -21.08 1.93
C HIS A 232 11.03 -20.92 3.43
N LEU A 233 9.90 -21.47 3.90
CA LEU A 233 9.51 -21.41 5.31
C LEU A 233 10.54 -22.06 6.24
N GLU A 234 11.21 -23.12 5.79
CA GLU A 234 12.23 -23.84 6.55
C GLU A 234 13.61 -23.17 6.56
N SER A 235 13.88 -22.22 5.66
CA SER A 235 15.22 -21.64 5.52
C SER A 235 15.27 -20.15 5.82
N ALA A 236 14.30 -19.38 5.32
CA ALA A 236 14.33 -17.93 5.37
C ALA A 236 14.22 -17.38 6.82
N PRO A 237 14.97 -16.33 7.19
CA PRO A 237 14.75 -15.62 8.44
C PRO A 237 13.40 -14.88 8.42
N TYR A 238 12.72 -14.85 9.56
CA TYR A 238 11.37 -14.27 9.71
C TYR A 238 10.41 -14.70 8.57
N PRO A 239 10.26 -16.01 8.33
CA PRO A 239 9.67 -16.50 7.10
C PRO A 239 8.17 -16.25 7.07
N ILE A 240 7.71 -15.71 5.94
CA ILE A 240 6.30 -15.49 5.63
C ILE A 240 6.04 -16.01 4.23
N VAL A 241 4.91 -16.66 4.05
CA VAL A 241 4.34 -16.88 2.72
C VAL A 241 2.98 -16.19 2.64
N SER A 242 2.75 -15.43 1.57
CA SER A 242 1.56 -14.60 1.44
C SER A 242 0.80 -14.93 0.17
N PHE A 243 -0.44 -15.39 0.30
CA PHE A 243 -1.41 -15.38 -0.80
C PHE A 243 -1.88 -13.94 -1.06
N GLY A 244 -2.24 -13.60 -2.30
CA GLY A 244 -2.75 -12.27 -2.64
C GLY A 244 -1.64 -11.28 -3.01
N GLN A 245 -1.43 -11.05 -4.29
CA GLN A 245 -0.37 -10.23 -4.87
C GLN A 245 -0.91 -9.17 -5.83
N GLY A 246 -0.08 -8.17 -6.16
CA GLY A 246 -0.48 -7.11 -7.10
C GLY A 246 -0.69 -7.60 -8.54
N CYS A 247 -0.10 -8.74 -8.89
CA CYS A 247 -0.19 -9.37 -10.20
C CYS A 247 -1.33 -10.42 -10.28
N GLU A 248 -2.28 -10.44 -9.35
CA GLU A 248 -3.42 -11.37 -9.39
C GLU A 248 -4.75 -10.64 -9.12
N GLY A 249 -5.86 -11.38 -9.22
CA GLY A 249 -7.18 -10.93 -8.79
C GLY A 249 -7.43 -11.19 -7.30
N GLU A 250 -8.64 -11.65 -6.97
CA GLU A 250 -9.04 -11.91 -5.58
C GLU A 250 -8.70 -13.37 -5.18
N PRO A 251 -7.77 -13.61 -4.23
CA PRO A 251 -7.35 -14.95 -3.84
C PRO A 251 -8.45 -15.79 -3.17
N LEU A 252 -9.45 -15.20 -2.51
CA LEU A 252 -10.57 -15.95 -1.93
C LEU A 252 -11.45 -16.64 -3.00
N LEU A 253 -11.29 -16.30 -4.29
CA LEU A 253 -11.91 -17.07 -5.38
C LEU A 253 -11.23 -18.43 -5.59
N MET A 254 -10.03 -18.62 -5.05
CA MET A 254 -9.21 -19.83 -5.15
C MET A 254 -9.06 -20.54 -3.79
N TRP A 255 -9.98 -20.30 -2.86
CA TRP A 255 -9.87 -20.76 -1.47
C TRP A 255 -9.72 -22.28 -1.33
N GLU A 256 -10.27 -23.10 -2.23
CA GLU A 256 -10.13 -24.56 -2.18
C GLU A 256 -8.67 -24.99 -2.40
N THR A 257 -8.03 -24.45 -3.44
CA THR A 257 -6.61 -24.68 -3.74
C THR A 257 -5.72 -24.13 -2.63
N ILE A 258 -6.04 -22.93 -2.11
CA ILE A 258 -5.31 -22.33 -0.99
C ILE A 258 -5.41 -23.23 0.25
N ARG A 259 -6.62 -23.72 0.58
CA ARG A 259 -6.85 -24.63 1.70
C ARG A 259 -6.02 -25.90 1.57
N GLU A 260 -6.02 -26.52 0.40
CA GLU A 260 -5.21 -27.72 0.11
C GLU A 260 -3.71 -27.44 0.29
N ALA A 261 -3.22 -26.33 -0.24
CA ALA A 261 -1.84 -25.92 -0.08
C ALA A 261 -1.47 -25.67 1.40
N ILE A 262 -2.33 -25.00 2.18
CA ILE A 262 -2.09 -24.74 3.61
C ILE A 262 -2.01 -26.07 4.38
N VAL A 263 -2.97 -26.97 4.16
CA VAL A 263 -2.98 -28.29 4.82
C VAL A 263 -1.68 -29.04 4.50
N GLU A 264 -1.27 -29.05 3.24
CA GLU A 264 -0.06 -29.76 2.81
C GLU A 264 1.20 -29.09 3.38
N ILE A 265 1.37 -27.77 3.28
CA ILE A 265 2.48 -27.02 3.90
C ILE A 265 2.59 -27.37 5.38
N ARG A 266 1.46 -27.39 6.11
CA ARG A 266 1.43 -27.65 7.55
C ARG A 266 1.68 -29.10 7.94
N LYS A 267 1.72 -30.05 7.00
CA LYS A 267 2.24 -31.42 7.23
C LYS A 267 3.77 -31.44 7.23
N HIS A 268 4.42 -30.60 6.42
CA HIS A 268 5.87 -30.55 6.29
C HIS A 268 6.52 -29.61 7.31
N THR A 269 5.89 -28.47 7.61
CA THR A 269 6.46 -27.47 8.51
C THR A 269 5.44 -26.75 9.39
N LYS A 270 5.86 -26.40 10.61
CA LYS A 270 5.15 -25.47 11.51
C LYS A 270 5.80 -24.08 11.56
N ARG A 271 6.90 -23.87 10.83
CA ARG A 271 7.66 -22.63 10.83
C ARG A 271 6.98 -21.58 9.94
N GLY A 272 7.16 -20.31 10.33
CA GLY A 272 6.72 -19.13 9.60
C GLY A 272 5.22 -18.90 9.58
N SER A 273 4.85 -17.72 9.07
CA SER A 273 3.46 -17.26 8.98
C SER A 273 2.89 -17.53 7.58
N ILE A 274 1.67 -18.07 7.52
CA ILE A 274 0.87 -18.11 6.30
C ILE A 274 -0.14 -16.96 6.37
N ASN A 275 0.01 -16.01 5.45
CA ASN A 275 -0.85 -14.83 5.33
C ASN A 275 -1.69 -14.87 4.05
N ILE A 276 -2.85 -14.21 4.07
CA ILE A 276 -3.62 -13.90 2.86
C ILE A 276 -3.93 -12.40 2.78
N ASN A 277 -3.55 -11.77 1.66
CA ASN A 277 -3.94 -10.42 1.29
C ASN A 277 -5.20 -10.50 0.42
N THR A 278 -6.31 -9.91 0.82
CA THR A 278 -7.61 -10.12 0.16
C THR A 278 -8.46 -8.85 0.22
N ASN A 279 -9.53 -8.77 -0.57
CA ASN A 279 -10.62 -7.84 -0.34
C ASN A 279 -11.56 -8.26 0.80
N GLY A 280 -11.46 -9.49 1.33
CA GLY A 280 -12.29 -9.98 2.44
C GLY A 280 -13.71 -10.40 2.04
N SER A 281 -13.99 -10.56 0.75
CA SER A 281 -15.35 -10.74 0.20
C SER A 281 -16.04 -12.08 0.52
N LYS A 282 -15.37 -13.05 1.17
CA LYS A 282 -15.93 -14.39 1.41
C LYS A 282 -15.63 -14.92 2.82
N PRO A 283 -16.43 -14.56 3.83
CA PRO A 283 -16.23 -15.01 5.21
C PRO A 283 -16.21 -16.53 5.39
N ALA A 284 -17.07 -17.26 4.66
CA ALA A 284 -17.10 -18.73 4.71
C ALA A 284 -15.78 -19.35 4.20
N ALA A 285 -15.18 -18.77 3.15
CA ALA A 285 -13.88 -19.20 2.65
C ALA A 285 -12.78 -18.89 3.68
N VAL A 286 -12.81 -17.69 4.28
CA VAL A 286 -11.87 -17.30 5.35
C VAL A 286 -11.93 -18.29 6.52
N ARG A 287 -13.13 -18.68 6.96
CA ARG A 287 -13.31 -19.68 8.02
C ARG A 287 -12.65 -21.01 7.67
N ALA A 288 -12.91 -21.52 6.46
CA ALA A 288 -12.30 -22.77 5.99
C ALA A 288 -10.77 -22.70 5.89
N LEU A 289 -10.21 -21.53 5.57
CA LEU A 289 -8.76 -21.30 5.57
C LEU A 289 -8.19 -21.25 6.99
N CYS A 290 -8.87 -20.62 7.95
CA CYS A 290 -8.49 -20.64 9.36
C CYS A 290 -8.48 -22.06 9.93
N GLU A 291 -9.51 -22.87 9.64
CA GLU A 291 -9.57 -24.29 10.02
C GLU A 291 -8.40 -25.11 9.45
N ALA A 292 -7.90 -24.75 8.26
CA ALA A 292 -6.74 -25.39 7.65
C ALA A 292 -5.38 -24.95 8.25
N GLY A 293 -5.33 -23.83 8.97
CA GLY A 293 -4.12 -23.30 9.59
C GLY A 293 -3.59 -22.00 8.98
N LEU A 294 -4.46 -21.17 8.40
CA LEU A 294 -4.14 -19.77 8.07
C LEU A 294 -3.83 -18.99 9.35
N ASP A 295 -2.70 -18.28 9.37
CA ASP A 295 -2.25 -17.55 10.56
C ASP A 295 -2.73 -16.10 10.59
N SER A 296 -2.84 -15.47 9.41
CA SER A 296 -3.11 -14.03 9.31
C SER A 296 -3.86 -13.65 8.04
N ILE A 297 -4.61 -12.55 8.16
CA ILE A 297 -5.34 -11.92 7.06
C ILE A 297 -5.01 -10.44 6.97
N ARG A 298 -4.90 -9.94 5.74
CA ARG A 298 -4.87 -8.52 5.43
C ARG A 298 -5.98 -8.17 4.46
N VAL A 299 -7.00 -7.48 4.95
CA VAL A 299 -8.13 -6.99 4.14
C VAL A 299 -7.80 -5.61 3.58
N SER A 300 -7.80 -5.44 2.26
CA SER A 300 -7.60 -4.13 1.63
C SER A 300 -8.88 -3.32 1.59
N THR A 301 -8.80 -2.05 1.98
CA THR A 301 -9.94 -1.13 1.91
C THR A 301 -9.49 0.33 1.75
N ASN A 302 -10.24 1.11 0.99
CA ASN A 302 -10.07 2.56 0.89
C ASN A 302 -10.80 3.33 1.98
N SER A 303 -11.71 2.66 2.73
CA SER A 303 -12.63 3.29 3.67
C SER A 303 -13.25 2.25 4.60
N ALA A 304 -13.43 2.60 5.89
CA ALA A 304 -14.27 1.91 6.86
C ALA A 304 -15.76 2.30 6.73
N ARG A 305 -16.09 3.27 5.87
CA ARG A 305 -17.45 3.67 5.52
C ARG A 305 -17.93 2.96 4.25
N ARG A 306 -19.07 2.26 4.34
CA ARG A 306 -19.66 1.49 3.24
C ARG A 306 -19.94 2.36 2.01
N GLU A 307 -20.50 3.55 2.20
CA GLU A 307 -20.86 4.46 1.12
C GLU A 307 -19.67 5.02 0.33
N ILE A 308 -18.46 4.99 0.90
CA ILE A 308 -17.21 5.35 0.22
C ILE A 308 -16.49 4.11 -0.33
N TYR A 309 -16.65 2.96 0.32
CA TYR A 309 -16.12 1.68 -0.12
C TYR A 309 -16.77 1.18 -1.42
N MET A 310 -18.11 1.15 -1.47
CA MET A 310 -18.86 0.53 -2.55
C MET A 310 -18.60 1.19 -3.92
N PRO A 311 -18.54 2.53 -4.06
CA PRO A 311 -18.24 3.17 -5.33
C PRO A 311 -16.82 2.91 -5.83
N TYR A 312 -15.86 2.72 -4.91
CA TYR A 312 -14.47 2.43 -5.26
C TYR A 312 -14.25 0.98 -5.65
N TYR A 313 -14.60 0.02 -4.77
CA TYR A 313 -14.36 -1.42 -5.02
C TYR A 313 -15.30 -2.01 -6.06
N ARG A 314 -16.48 -1.41 -6.25
CA ARG A 314 -17.57 -1.89 -7.12
C ARG A 314 -17.75 -3.42 -7.00
N PRO A 315 -18.13 -3.91 -5.80
CA PRO A 315 -18.23 -5.34 -5.53
C PRO A 315 -19.16 -6.07 -6.51
N ASN A 316 -18.80 -7.29 -6.86
CA ASN A 316 -19.64 -8.24 -7.58
C ASN A 316 -19.92 -9.43 -6.66
N ASN A 317 -21.17 -9.57 -6.20
CA ASN A 317 -21.64 -10.63 -5.31
C ASN A 317 -21.02 -10.64 -3.90
N TYR A 318 -20.69 -9.47 -3.34
CA TYR A 318 -20.40 -9.28 -1.91
C TYR A 318 -20.70 -7.84 -1.48
N ASP A 319 -20.74 -7.59 -0.18
CA ASP A 319 -20.97 -6.27 0.42
C ASP A 319 -19.85 -5.89 1.41
N PHE A 320 -19.83 -4.62 1.85
CA PHE A 320 -18.92 -4.16 2.89
C PHE A 320 -19.06 -4.97 4.20
N THR A 321 -20.26 -5.45 4.54
CA THR A 321 -20.42 -6.26 5.76
C THR A 321 -19.64 -7.58 5.71
N ASP A 322 -19.43 -8.15 4.52
CA ASP A 322 -18.66 -9.38 4.36
C ASP A 322 -17.19 -9.18 4.72
N ILE A 323 -16.62 -8.01 4.41
CA ILE A 323 -15.22 -7.73 4.73
C ILE A 323 -15.00 -7.58 6.24
N VAL A 324 -15.99 -7.00 6.94
CA VAL A 324 -16.00 -6.89 8.41
C VAL A 324 -16.13 -8.28 9.04
N GLU A 325 -17.01 -9.12 8.50
CA GLU A 325 -17.21 -10.48 8.99
C GLU A 325 -15.97 -11.36 8.77
N SER A 326 -15.28 -11.23 7.64
CA SER A 326 -14.00 -11.91 7.42
C SER A 326 -12.95 -11.57 8.47
N LEU A 327 -12.86 -10.31 8.92
CA LEU A 327 -11.98 -9.92 10.01
C LEU A 327 -12.41 -10.57 11.34
N LYS A 328 -13.70 -10.55 11.66
CA LYS A 328 -14.24 -11.21 12.87
C LYS A 328 -13.93 -12.70 12.91
N VAL A 329 -14.08 -13.40 11.77
CA VAL A 329 -13.76 -14.82 11.65
C VAL A 329 -12.30 -15.09 12.01
N VAL A 330 -11.33 -14.35 11.46
CA VAL A 330 -9.92 -14.60 11.80
C VAL A 330 -9.63 -14.29 13.27
N THR A 331 -10.26 -13.25 13.83
CA THR A 331 -10.16 -12.96 15.27
C THR A 331 -10.74 -14.09 16.14
N GLU A 332 -11.86 -14.71 15.75
CA GLU A 332 -12.48 -15.85 16.44
C GLU A 332 -11.51 -17.04 16.56
N PHE A 333 -10.71 -17.27 15.52
CA PHE A 333 -9.68 -18.33 15.49
C PHE A 333 -8.36 -17.91 16.15
N GLY A 334 -8.26 -16.70 16.70
CA GLY A 334 -7.05 -16.17 17.33
C GLY A 334 -5.94 -15.80 16.34
N GLY A 335 -6.28 -15.65 15.04
CA GLY A 335 -5.34 -15.23 14.01
C GLY A 335 -5.04 -13.72 14.04
N TRP A 336 -4.05 -13.31 13.24
CA TRP A 336 -3.67 -11.91 13.14
C TRP A 336 -4.47 -11.16 12.06
N THR A 337 -5.26 -10.17 12.48
CA THR A 337 -6.10 -9.36 11.59
C THR A 337 -5.44 -8.02 11.28
N SER A 338 -5.26 -7.76 9.99
CA SER A 338 -4.78 -6.48 9.47
C SER A 338 -5.77 -5.90 8.45
N ILE A 339 -5.82 -4.56 8.37
CA ILE A 339 -6.32 -3.90 7.17
C ILE A 339 -5.18 -3.23 6.42
N ASN A 340 -5.21 -3.30 5.09
CA ASN A 340 -4.39 -2.50 4.20
C ASN A 340 -5.20 -1.26 3.84
N TYR A 341 -4.93 -0.16 4.54
CA TYR A 341 -5.76 1.02 4.50
C TYR A 341 -5.17 2.07 3.57
N PHE A 342 -5.91 2.43 2.53
CA PHE A 342 -5.45 3.39 1.53
C PHE A 342 -5.59 4.82 2.09
N VAL A 343 -4.47 5.37 2.52
CA VAL A 343 -4.37 6.69 3.11
C VAL A 343 -4.53 7.75 2.02
N PHE A 344 -5.60 8.51 2.15
CA PHE A 344 -5.96 9.65 1.32
C PHE A 344 -6.26 10.84 2.25
N PRO A 345 -5.30 11.76 2.45
CA PRO A 345 -5.54 12.98 3.21
C PRO A 345 -6.79 13.72 2.74
N GLY A 346 -7.69 14.01 3.65
CA GLY A 346 -9.03 14.56 3.46
C GLY A 346 -10.15 13.53 3.53
N MET A 347 -9.88 12.28 3.18
CA MET A 347 -10.88 11.20 3.31
C MET A 347 -10.61 10.38 4.56
N THR A 348 -9.38 9.87 4.69
CA THR A 348 -8.95 8.97 5.75
C THR A 348 -9.05 9.60 7.14
N ASP A 349 -8.72 10.89 7.23
CA ASP A 349 -8.71 11.72 8.45
C ASP A 349 -9.94 12.64 8.57
N SER A 350 -10.99 12.39 7.79
CA SER A 350 -12.30 13.02 8.05
C SER A 350 -12.88 12.50 9.37
N ILE A 351 -13.64 13.35 10.08
CA ILE A 351 -14.29 12.94 11.35
C ILE A 351 -15.16 11.70 11.15
N ALA A 352 -15.91 11.63 10.04
CA ALA A 352 -16.78 10.50 9.73
C ALA A 352 -16.00 9.19 9.53
N GLU A 353 -14.86 9.26 8.85
CA GLU A 353 -14.01 8.10 8.61
C GLU A 353 -13.31 7.63 9.90
N TYR A 354 -12.83 8.58 10.72
CA TYR A 354 -12.27 8.30 12.02
C TYR A 354 -13.25 7.54 12.91
N GLU A 355 -14.50 8.01 13.05
CA GLU A 355 -15.53 7.32 13.83
C GLU A 355 -15.87 5.93 13.29
N ALA A 356 -16.00 5.79 11.97
CA ALA A 356 -16.24 4.48 11.33
C ALA A 356 -15.08 3.50 11.57
N LEU A 357 -13.84 3.97 11.49
CA LEU A 357 -12.66 3.15 11.74
C LEU A 357 -12.58 2.72 13.20
N ARG A 358 -12.87 3.60 14.17
CA ARG A 358 -12.96 3.24 15.59
C ARG A 358 -13.97 2.12 15.82
N GLN A 359 -15.13 2.21 15.19
CA GLN A 359 -16.16 1.19 15.27
C GLN A 359 -15.68 -0.14 14.66
N LEU A 360 -15.03 -0.09 13.49
CA LEU A 360 -14.45 -1.27 12.84
C LEU A 360 -13.40 -1.97 13.74
N ILE A 361 -12.52 -1.20 14.37
CA ILE A 361 -11.50 -1.72 15.31
C ILE A 361 -12.18 -2.43 16.48
N ARG A 362 -13.20 -1.80 17.10
CA ARG A 362 -13.95 -2.36 18.24
C ARG A 362 -14.69 -3.64 17.87
N ASP A 363 -15.37 -3.65 16.72
CA ASP A 363 -16.22 -4.76 16.31
C ASP A 363 -15.44 -5.99 15.86
N THR A 364 -14.24 -5.79 15.31
CA THR A 364 -13.43 -6.88 14.74
C THR A 364 -12.28 -7.31 15.66
N GLY A 365 -11.94 -6.50 16.68
CA GLY A 365 -10.76 -6.71 17.50
C GLY A 365 -9.46 -6.60 16.71
N LEU A 366 -9.45 -5.74 15.68
CA LEU A 366 -8.37 -5.56 14.70
C LEU A 366 -6.99 -5.44 15.37
N LYS A 367 -5.99 -6.15 14.85
CA LYS A 367 -4.63 -6.14 15.42
C LYS A 367 -3.71 -5.11 14.78
N MET A 368 -3.90 -4.81 13.50
CA MET A 368 -3.00 -3.93 12.78
C MET A 368 -3.68 -3.11 11.68
N ILE A 369 -3.21 -1.87 11.50
CA ILE A 369 -3.47 -1.08 10.30
C ILE A 369 -2.15 -0.91 9.54
N GLN A 370 -2.16 -1.31 8.26
CA GLN A 370 -1.11 -0.99 7.31
C GLN A 370 -1.48 0.31 6.59
N TRP A 371 -0.82 1.40 6.97
CA TRP A 371 -1.15 2.77 6.54
C TRP A 371 -0.47 3.10 5.21
N ARG A 372 -1.05 2.62 4.10
CA ARG A 372 -0.42 2.74 2.78
C ARG A 372 -0.93 3.96 2.03
N SER A 373 -0.02 4.80 1.54
CA SER A 373 -0.39 5.92 0.66
C SER A 373 -1.22 5.42 -0.51
N PHE A 374 -2.32 6.11 -0.83
CA PHE A 374 -3.19 5.71 -1.92
C PHE A 374 -2.58 6.10 -3.27
N ASN A 375 -2.33 5.08 -4.11
CA ASN A 375 -1.77 5.25 -5.44
C ASN A 375 -2.86 5.51 -6.49
N ILE A 376 -3.39 6.73 -6.56
CA ILE A 376 -4.45 7.12 -7.48
C ILE A 376 -4.43 8.64 -7.73
N ASP A 377 -4.85 9.08 -8.93
CA ASP A 377 -5.10 10.50 -9.21
C ASP A 377 -6.18 11.04 -8.22
N PRO A 378 -5.85 12.06 -7.40
CA PRO A 378 -6.75 12.60 -6.39
C PRO A 378 -8.08 13.11 -6.93
N ASP A 379 -8.07 13.84 -8.05
CA ASP A 379 -9.29 14.44 -8.60
C ASP A 379 -10.18 13.37 -9.22
N TRP A 380 -9.53 12.42 -9.92
CA TRP A 380 -10.21 11.30 -10.55
C TRP A 380 -10.87 10.39 -9.52
N TYR A 381 -10.17 10.08 -8.42
CA TYR A 381 -10.71 9.28 -7.32
C TYR A 381 -11.97 9.93 -6.75
N LEU A 382 -11.87 11.16 -6.24
CA LEU A 382 -12.98 11.87 -5.60
C LEU A 382 -14.16 12.05 -6.55
N GLY A 383 -13.89 12.38 -7.82
CA GLY A 383 -14.90 12.49 -8.87
C GLY A 383 -15.63 11.16 -9.14
N LYS A 384 -14.90 10.05 -9.30
CA LYS A 384 -15.48 8.73 -9.60
C LYS A 384 -16.26 8.12 -8.42
N ILE A 385 -15.92 8.48 -7.18
CA ILE A 385 -16.71 8.09 -6.00
C ILE A 385 -17.82 9.10 -5.64
N GLY A 386 -17.91 10.22 -6.36
CA GLY A 386 -18.98 11.22 -6.21
C GLY A 386 -18.84 12.09 -4.96
N VAL A 387 -17.62 12.31 -4.46
CA VAL A 387 -17.36 13.13 -3.27
C VAL A 387 -16.95 14.54 -3.68
N GLY A 388 -17.90 15.48 -3.59
CA GLY A 388 -17.66 16.91 -3.82
C GLY A 388 -17.20 17.69 -2.58
N ASP A 389 -17.39 17.12 -1.40
CA ASP A 389 -16.98 17.68 -0.11
C ASP A 389 -16.54 16.53 0.79
N THR A 390 -15.33 16.63 1.34
CA THR A 390 -14.74 15.62 2.21
C THR A 390 -15.12 15.81 3.69
N GLY A 391 -15.76 16.93 4.02
CA GLY A 391 -16.17 17.29 5.38
C GLY A 391 -15.00 17.77 6.25
N GLU A 392 -15.27 17.91 7.54
CA GLU A 392 -14.24 18.32 8.51
C GLU A 392 -13.17 17.22 8.66
N CYS A 393 -11.91 17.63 8.57
CA CYS A 393 -10.74 16.77 8.67
C CYS A 393 -9.91 17.17 9.88
N MET A 394 -9.49 16.19 10.68
CA MET A 394 -8.65 16.42 11.86
C MET A 394 -7.15 16.44 11.53
N GLY A 395 -6.75 15.99 10.34
CA GLY A 395 -5.35 15.80 9.98
C GLY A 395 -4.87 14.38 10.30
N MET A 396 -4.11 13.81 9.37
CA MET A 396 -3.56 12.45 9.49
C MET A 396 -2.74 12.24 10.76
N LYS A 397 -1.87 13.20 11.13
CA LYS A 397 -1.04 13.08 12.33
C LYS A 397 -1.88 12.96 13.60
N GLN A 398 -2.86 13.85 13.77
CA GLN A 398 -3.76 13.83 14.92
C GLN A 398 -4.58 12.54 14.96
N MET A 399 -5.12 12.09 13.82
CA MET A 399 -5.85 10.83 13.72
C MET A 399 -5.00 9.64 14.19
N LEU A 400 -3.74 9.55 13.74
CA LEU A 400 -2.81 8.49 14.12
C LEU A 400 -2.52 8.50 15.62
N GLU A 401 -2.36 9.68 16.23
CA GLU A 401 -2.13 9.87 17.66
C GLU A 401 -3.35 9.43 18.48
N LEU A 402 -4.55 9.93 18.14
CA LEU A 402 -5.79 9.62 18.84
C LEU A 402 -6.13 8.12 18.82
N LEU A 403 -5.97 7.47 17.66
CA LEU A 403 -6.18 6.03 17.55
C LEU A 403 -5.18 5.21 18.39
N ARG A 404 -3.93 5.71 18.53
CA ARG A 404 -2.90 5.02 19.32
C ARG A 404 -3.17 5.15 20.82
N GLU A 405 -3.66 6.31 21.24
CA GLU A 405 -4.10 6.57 22.62
C GLU A 405 -5.31 5.70 22.99
N GLU A 406 -6.31 5.62 22.10
CA GLU A 406 -7.53 4.88 22.35
C GLU A 406 -7.33 3.35 22.25
N PHE A 407 -6.54 2.90 21.27
CA PHE A 407 -6.31 1.48 20.99
C PHE A 407 -4.82 1.12 21.10
N PRO A 408 -4.23 1.10 22.31
CA PRO A 408 -2.79 0.84 22.49
C PRO A 408 -2.34 -0.57 22.04
N HIS A 409 -3.29 -1.49 21.87
CA HIS A 409 -3.03 -2.83 21.33
C HIS A 409 -2.85 -2.83 19.82
N LEU A 410 -3.44 -1.87 19.11
CA LEU A 410 -3.44 -1.76 17.65
C LEU A 410 -2.04 -1.43 17.15
N LYS A 411 -1.52 -2.24 16.24
CA LYS A 411 -0.21 -2.04 15.63
C LYS A 411 -0.30 -1.24 14.36
N TYR A 412 0.68 -0.38 14.18
CA TYR A 412 0.83 0.45 13.00
C TYR A 412 2.02 -0.13 12.24
N GLY A 413 1.89 -0.24 10.92
CA GLY A 413 3.00 -0.69 10.11
C GLY A 413 2.69 -0.61 8.63
N TYR A 414 3.44 -1.37 7.85
CA TYR A 414 3.33 -1.35 6.39
C TYR A 414 3.39 -2.74 5.77
N PHE A 415 3.96 -3.73 6.47
CA PHE A 415 4.16 -5.09 5.96
C PHE A 415 3.46 -6.14 6.81
N ASN A 416 3.25 -7.32 6.24
CA ASN A 416 2.69 -8.45 6.98
C ASN A 416 3.70 -8.91 8.06
N PRO A 417 3.31 -9.00 9.33
CA PRO A 417 4.25 -9.34 10.38
C PRO A 417 4.58 -10.85 10.37
N PRO A 418 5.84 -11.23 10.63
CA PRO A 418 6.22 -12.62 10.77
C PRO A 418 5.72 -13.17 12.12
N MET A 419 5.71 -14.48 12.28
CA MET A 419 5.16 -15.12 13.48
C MET A 419 5.96 -14.78 14.75
N GLU A 420 7.27 -14.60 14.59
CA GLU A 420 8.20 -14.13 15.61
C GLU A 420 7.76 -12.76 16.15
N ARG A 421 7.38 -11.82 15.26
CA ARG A 421 6.86 -10.50 15.64
C ARG A 421 5.49 -10.56 16.30
N ILE A 422 4.62 -11.44 15.82
CA ILE A 422 3.25 -11.60 16.32
C ILE A 422 3.25 -12.17 17.75
N LYS A 423 4.11 -13.16 18.02
CA LYS A 423 4.15 -13.88 19.31
C LYS A 423 5.20 -13.34 20.29
N GLY A 424 6.22 -12.65 19.80
CA GLY A 424 7.34 -12.12 20.58
C GLY A 424 7.23 -10.61 20.81
N ASP A 425 8.37 -9.91 20.74
CA ASP A 425 8.43 -8.46 20.84
C ASP A 425 8.15 -7.84 19.47
N TYR A 426 6.95 -7.27 19.31
CA TYR A 426 6.54 -6.62 18.07
C TYR A 426 7.47 -5.47 17.64
N GLN A 427 8.21 -4.86 18.57
CA GLN A 427 9.12 -3.75 18.28
C GLN A 427 10.54 -4.20 17.92
N GLN A 428 10.85 -5.51 18.04
CA GLN A 428 12.21 -6.02 17.82
C GLN A 428 12.28 -7.28 16.97
N ASP A 429 11.24 -8.10 16.88
CA ASP A 429 11.34 -9.41 16.23
C ASP A 429 11.01 -9.33 14.73
N PHE A 430 11.80 -8.55 13.99
CA PHE A 430 11.68 -8.35 12.55
C PHE A 430 13.04 -8.16 11.86
N ALA A 431 13.04 -7.93 10.55
CA ALA A 431 14.27 -7.70 9.80
C ALA A 431 14.94 -6.36 10.16
N HIS A 432 16.18 -6.42 10.64
CA HIS A 432 17.03 -5.26 10.93
C HIS A 432 18.21 -5.19 9.95
N ARG A 433 18.89 -4.04 9.95
CA ARG A 433 20.12 -3.82 9.17
C ARG A 433 21.29 -4.63 9.71
#